data_AF-A0A4Y2HAV6-F1
#
_entry.id   AF-A0A4Y2HAV6-F1
#
_cell.length_a   1.000
_cell.length_b   1.000
_cell.length_c   1.000
_cell.angle_alpha   90.00
_cell.angle_beta   90.00
_cell.angle_gamma   90.00
#
_symmetry.space_group_name_H-M   'P 1'
#
loop_
_entity.id
_entity.type
_entity.pdbx_description
1 polymer ?
#
loop_
_entity_poly.entity_id
_entity_poly.type
_entity_poly.pdbx_seq_one_letter_code
_entity_poly.pdbx_strand_id
1 'polypeptide(L)'
;MRVRVLGEIPFENFTKQLLSLGDGKVPTELTSDLISIPSDFCVPVTSLKELTRHVFPDISNKYRDYNWLCERAILALKNENVNIINEIILKNLPGNFITYKSVDAVMAIEQPVIYPTEFLNSLNSPGMPPHMLNLKVSSSIMLLVNLDPPKLYSGIRFCQQVYGQRNSSNYSYRQY
;
A
#
# COMPACT_ATOMS: atom_id res chain seq x y z
N MET A 1 -14.83 -2.09 -6.50
CA MET A 1 -13.76 -1.24 -7.05
C MET A 1 -14.12 -0.94 -8.50
N ARG A 2 -14.19 0.34 -8.91
CA ARG A 2 -14.44 0.72 -10.32
C ARG A 2 -13.09 1.06 -10.94
N VAL A 3 -12.65 0.26 -11.91
CA VAL A 3 -11.40 0.50 -12.66
C VAL A 3 -11.74 1.41 -13.83
N ARG A 4 -11.15 2.61 -13.87
CA ARG A 4 -11.15 3.46 -15.08
C ARG A 4 -9.85 3.17 -15.83
N VAL A 5 -9.98 2.60 -17.02
CA VAL A 5 -8.83 2.39 -17.91
C VAL A 5 -8.56 3.73 -18.61
N LEU A 6 -7.41 4.33 -18.33
CA LEU A 6 -6.91 5.50 -19.03
C LEU A 6 -5.79 5.04 -19.97
N GLY A 7 -6.04 5.02 -21.28
CA GLY A 7 -5.08 4.56 -22.29
C GLY A 7 -5.72 4.28 -23.67
N GLU A 8 -4.88 3.97 -24.66
CA GLU A 8 -5.23 3.78 -26.08
C GLU A 8 -6.00 2.47 -26.36
N ILE A 9 -6.11 1.56 -25.39
CA ILE A 9 -6.87 0.32 -25.54
C ILE A 9 -8.35 0.66 -25.34
N PRO A 10 -9.23 0.44 -26.33
CA PRO A 10 -10.66 0.65 -26.16
C PRO A 10 -11.15 -0.20 -24.98
N PHE A 11 -11.80 0.43 -24.01
CA PHE A 11 -12.32 -0.23 -22.80
C PHE A 11 -13.15 -1.49 -23.11
N GLU A 12 -13.86 -1.47 -24.24
CA GLU A 12 -14.60 -2.62 -24.75
C GLU A 12 -13.70 -3.82 -25.09
N ASN A 13 -12.53 -3.59 -25.68
CA ASN A 13 -11.60 -4.66 -26.04
C ASN A 13 -11.01 -5.30 -24.78
N PHE A 14 -10.55 -4.50 -23.83
CA PHE A 14 -10.07 -4.98 -22.53
C PHE A 14 -11.14 -5.81 -21.80
N THR A 15 -12.39 -5.33 -21.79
CA THR A 15 -13.49 -6.04 -21.11
C THR A 15 -13.79 -7.38 -21.79
N LYS A 16 -13.79 -7.46 -23.12
CA LYS A 16 -13.97 -8.70 -23.88
C LYS A 16 -12.83 -9.70 -23.66
N GLN A 17 -11.59 -9.22 -23.62
CA GLN A 17 -10.42 -10.03 -23.34
C GLN A 17 -10.46 -10.57 -21.90
N LEU A 18 -10.78 -9.71 -20.92
CA LEU A 18 -10.92 -10.10 -19.51
C LEU A 18 -12.04 -11.12 -19.30
N LEU A 19 -13.17 -10.96 -19.99
CA LEU A 19 -14.28 -11.92 -19.96
C LEU A 19 -13.88 -13.26 -20.58
N SER A 20 -13.24 -13.24 -21.75
CA SER A 20 -12.75 -14.46 -22.42
C SER A 20 -11.74 -15.22 -21.56
N LEU A 21 -10.90 -14.49 -20.82
CA LEU A 21 -9.97 -15.05 -19.85
C LEU A 21 -10.69 -15.71 -18.67
N GLY A 22 -11.69 -15.03 -18.09
CA GLY A 22 -12.52 -15.58 -17.00
C GLY A 22 -13.37 -16.79 -17.41
N ASP A 23 -13.81 -16.82 -18.67
CA ASP A 23 -14.57 -17.94 -19.26
C ASP A 23 -13.70 -19.14 -19.65
N GLY A 24 -12.37 -19.05 -19.53
CA GLY A 24 -11.45 -20.12 -19.94
C GLY A 24 -11.38 -20.33 -21.46
N LYS A 25 -11.73 -19.30 -22.26
CA LYS A 25 -11.68 -19.35 -23.73
C LYS A 25 -10.33 -18.98 -24.31
N VAL A 26 -9.38 -18.56 -23.47
CA VAL A 26 -8.01 -18.25 -23.88
C VAL A 26 -7.26 -19.57 -24.12
N PRO A 27 -6.59 -19.73 -25.28
CA PRO A 27 -5.87 -20.96 -25.58
C PRO A 27 -4.82 -21.26 -24.51
N THR A 28 -4.89 -22.46 -23.95
CA THR A 28 -3.84 -23.03 -23.12
C THR A 28 -2.78 -23.65 -24.03
N GLU A 29 -1.51 -23.40 -23.75
CA GLU A 29 -0.45 -24.14 -24.40
C GLU A 29 -0.55 -25.62 -23.99
N LEU A 30 -0.72 -26.50 -24.98
CA LEU A 30 -0.95 -27.95 -24.80
C LEU A 30 0.10 -28.67 -23.96
N THR A 31 1.26 -28.04 -23.73
CA THR A 31 2.41 -28.62 -23.06
C THR A 31 2.69 -28.05 -21.67
N SER A 32 2.08 -26.94 -21.26
CA SER A 32 2.50 -26.19 -20.06
C SER A 32 1.37 -25.83 -19.09
N ASP A 33 0.09 -26.09 -19.42
CA ASP A 33 -1.07 -25.57 -18.67
C ASP A 33 -1.05 -24.03 -18.48
N LEU A 34 -0.19 -23.33 -19.23
CA LEU A 34 -0.08 -21.88 -19.20
C LEU A 34 -1.00 -21.25 -20.23
N ILE A 35 -1.58 -20.11 -19.86
CA ILE A 35 -2.37 -19.27 -20.73
C ILE A 35 -1.47 -18.22 -21.41
N SER A 36 -1.67 -18.01 -22.71
CA SER A 36 -0.99 -16.93 -23.43
C SER A 36 -1.80 -15.65 -23.31
N ILE A 37 -1.26 -14.66 -22.59
CA ILE A 37 -1.88 -13.34 -22.44
C ILE A 37 -1.64 -12.55 -23.74
N PRO A 38 -2.67 -11.91 -24.33
CA PRO A 38 -2.50 -11.06 -25.50
C PRO A 38 -1.48 -9.94 -25.26
N SER A 39 -0.67 -9.61 -26.27
CA SER A 39 0.39 -8.59 -26.15
C SER A 39 -0.14 -7.18 -25.91
N ASP A 40 -1.41 -6.91 -26.23
CA ASP A 40 -2.11 -5.66 -25.99
C ASP A 40 -2.86 -5.62 -24.64
N PHE A 41 -2.86 -6.72 -23.87
CA PHE A 41 -3.64 -6.82 -22.63
C PHE A 41 -3.03 -6.02 -21.47
N CYS A 42 -1.70 -5.95 -21.41
CA CYS A 42 -0.98 -5.21 -20.39
C CYS A 42 0.30 -4.59 -20.95
N VAL A 43 0.78 -3.55 -20.29
CA VAL A 43 2.08 -2.96 -20.57
C VAL A 43 3.09 -3.64 -19.65
N PRO A 44 3.97 -4.52 -20.16
CA PRO A 44 5.01 -5.13 -19.34
C PRO A 44 5.99 -4.05 -18.89
N VAL A 45 6.37 -4.12 -17.62
CA VAL A 45 7.37 -3.23 -17.01
C VAL A 45 8.50 -4.07 -16.46
N THR A 46 9.72 -3.56 -16.55
CA THR A 46 10.93 -4.30 -16.18
C THR A 46 11.28 -4.17 -14.69
N SER A 47 10.72 -3.17 -14.00
CA SER A 47 10.98 -2.92 -12.58
C SER A 47 9.83 -2.25 -11.84
N LEU A 48 9.80 -2.39 -10.52
CA LEU A 48 8.84 -1.69 -9.66
C LEU A 48 9.00 -0.16 -9.70
N LYS A 49 10.22 0.33 -9.97
CA LYS A 49 10.46 1.77 -10.14
C LYS A 49 9.79 2.29 -11.41
N GLU A 50 9.91 1.55 -12.50
CA GLU A 50 9.23 1.86 -13.77
C GLU A 50 7.71 1.82 -13.60
N LEU A 51 7.16 0.77 -12.97
CA LEU A 51 5.75 0.70 -12.61
C LEU A 51 5.29 1.94 -11.83
N THR A 52 6.06 2.34 -10.82
CA THR A 52 5.75 3.51 -9.99
C THR A 52 5.74 4.79 -10.81
N ARG A 53 6.68 4.97 -11.75
CA ARG A 53 6.72 6.14 -12.65
C ARG A 53 5.56 6.15 -13.65
N HIS A 54 5.14 4.99 -14.14
CA HIS A 54 3.97 4.87 -15.01
C HIS A 54 2.68 5.27 -14.30
N VAL A 55 2.46 4.79 -13.06
CA VAL A 55 1.22 5.07 -12.33
C VAL A 55 1.22 6.46 -11.68
N PHE A 56 2.36 6.88 -11.12
CA PHE A 56 2.55 8.17 -10.46
C PHE A 56 3.63 9.01 -11.16
N PRO A 57 3.36 9.49 -12.39
CA PRO A 57 4.32 10.34 -13.10
C PRO A 57 4.52 11.65 -12.34
N ASP A 58 5.78 11.98 -12.06
CA ASP A 58 6.18 13.23 -11.40
C ASP A 58 5.53 13.46 -10.02
N ILE A 59 5.43 12.39 -9.22
CA ILE A 59 4.85 12.45 -7.88
C ILE A 59 5.49 13.54 -7.00
N SER A 60 6.79 13.82 -7.19
CA SER A 60 7.53 14.80 -6.38
C SER A 60 6.96 16.22 -6.49
N ASN A 61 6.31 16.56 -7.62
CA ASN A 61 5.64 17.85 -7.82
C ASN A 61 4.13 17.77 -7.58
N LYS A 62 3.50 16.64 -7.89
CA LYS A 62 2.04 16.45 -7.82
C LYS A 62 1.51 15.90 -6.49
N TYR A 63 2.38 15.62 -5.53
CA TYR A 63 2.02 15.04 -4.23
C TYR A 63 1.02 15.84 -3.39
N ARG A 64 0.72 17.10 -3.74
CA ARG A 64 -0.32 17.93 -3.09
C ARG A 64 -1.63 18.01 -3.87
N ASP A 65 -1.69 17.45 -5.08
CA ASP A 65 -2.90 17.40 -5.88
C ASP A 65 -3.73 16.17 -5.50
N TYR A 66 -4.71 16.37 -4.62
CA TYR A 66 -5.56 15.29 -4.11
C TYR A 66 -6.42 14.64 -5.19
N ASN A 67 -6.89 15.40 -6.19
CA ASN A 67 -7.70 14.85 -7.28
C ASN A 67 -6.84 13.91 -8.13
N TRP A 68 -5.63 14.34 -8.46
CA TRP A 68 -4.67 13.53 -9.19
C TRP A 68 -4.28 12.24 -8.42
N LEU A 69 -4.06 12.33 -7.11
CA LEU A 69 -3.73 11.17 -6.28
C LEU A 69 -4.88 10.17 -6.17
N CYS A 70 -6.12 10.64 -6.00
CA CYS A 70 -7.30 9.77 -5.80
C CYS A 70 -7.65 8.90 -7.02
N GLU A 71 -7.21 9.28 -8.21
CA GLU A 71 -7.44 8.52 -9.46
C GLU A 71 -6.47 7.35 -9.65
N ARG A 72 -5.45 7.22 -8.80
CA ARG A 72 -4.32 6.31 -9.01
C ARG A 72 -4.20 5.32 -7.85
N ALA A 73 -3.93 4.07 -8.18
CA ALA A 73 -3.67 3.02 -7.22
C ALA A 73 -2.76 1.96 -7.84
N ILE A 74 -1.88 1.39 -7.03
CA ILE A 74 -1.14 0.18 -7.37
C ILE A 74 -1.66 -0.93 -6.46
N LEU A 75 -2.08 -2.04 -7.08
CA LEU A 75 -2.46 -3.25 -6.37
C LEU A 75 -1.39 -4.31 -6.60
N ALA A 76 -1.06 -5.07 -5.56
CA ALA A 76 -0.19 -6.22 -5.67
C ALA A 76 -0.79 -7.38 -4.88
N LEU A 77 -0.46 -8.61 -5.31
CA LEU A 77 -0.99 -9.83 -4.73
C LEU A 77 -0.53 -10.06 -3.28
N LYS A 78 0.71 -9.64 -2.96
CA LYS A 78 1.35 -9.88 -1.66
C LYS A 78 1.66 -8.56 -0.96
N ASN A 79 1.46 -8.53 0.36
CA ASN A 79 1.78 -7.36 1.20
C ASN A 79 3.27 -7.00 1.16
N GLU A 80 4.16 -7.98 1.02
CA GLU A 80 5.60 -7.74 0.85
C GLU A 80 5.89 -6.85 -0.37
N ASN A 81 5.25 -7.13 -1.50
CA ASN A 81 5.39 -6.34 -2.71
C ASN A 81 4.80 -4.92 -2.51
N VAL A 82 3.65 -4.83 -1.83
CA VAL A 82 3.04 -3.54 -1.47
C VAL A 82 3.98 -2.70 -0.61
N ASN A 83 4.66 -3.31 0.37
CA ASN A 83 5.61 -2.61 1.24
C ASN A 83 6.80 -2.05 0.44
N ILE A 84 7.39 -2.84 -0.46
CA ILE A 84 8.48 -2.38 -1.33
C ILE A 84 8.02 -1.21 -2.21
N ILE A 85 6.82 -1.31 -2.80
CA ILE A 85 6.26 -0.23 -3.65
C ILE A 85 6.01 1.03 -2.83
N ASN A 86 5.43 0.91 -1.63
CA ASN A 86 5.18 2.02 -0.73
C ASN A 86 6.48 2.73 -0.33
N GLU A 87 7.56 1.98 -0.06
CA GLU A 87 8.88 2.56 0.22
C GLU A 87 9.45 3.33 -0.98
N ILE A 88 9.32 2.79 -2.20
CA ILE A 88 9.77 3.47 -3.42
C ILE A 88 9.02 4.80 -3.59
N ILE A 89 7.69 4.77 -3.46
CA ILE A 89 6.84 5.97 -3.55
C ILE A 89 7.23 6.98 -2.48
N LEU A 90 7.37 6.55 -1.22
CA LEU A 90 7.73 7.42 -0.11
C LEU A 90 9.11 8.05 -0.29
N LYS A 91 10.09 7.32 -0.83
CA LYS A 91 11.41 7.88 -1.18
C LYS A 91 11.31 9.01 -2.22
N ASN A 92 10.39 8.90 -3.18
CA ASN A 92 10.18 9.90 -4.23
C ASN A 92 9.39 11.13 -3.76
N LEU A 93 8.68 11.07 -2.64
CA LEU A 93 8.01 12.24 -2.06
C LEU A 93 9.04 13.25 -1.51
N PRO A 94 8.80 14.57 -1.67
CA PRO A 94 9.68 15.58 -1.11
C PRO A 94 9.55 15.64 0.42
N GLY A 95 10.57 16.20 1.07
CA GLY A 95 10.62 16.37 2.52
C GLY A 95 11.31 15.22 3.26
N ASN A 96 11.47 15.44 4.56
CA ASN A 96 12.22 14.53 5.44
C ASN A 96 11.34 13.40 5.95
N PHE A 97 11.96 12.23 6.14
CA PHE A 97 11.32 11.11 6.82
C PHE A 97 11.04 11.46 8.29
N ILE A 98 9.86 11.04 8.74
CA ILE A 98 9.45 11.05 10.14
C ILE A 98 9.19 9.60 10.52
N THR A 99 9.92 9.11 11.52
CA THR A 99 9.77 7.74 12.01
C THR A 99 8.95 7.74 13.30
N TYR A 100 7.84 7.02 13.27
CA TYR A 100 7.04 6.71 14.45
C TYR A 100 7.41 5.30 14.92
N LYS A 101 7.76 5.18 16.20
CA LYS A 101 8.09 3.88 16.80
C LYS A 101 6.93 3.44 17.68
N SER A 102 6.55 2.16 17.60
CA SER A 102 5.60 1.62 18.54
C SER A 102 6.24 1.41 19.91
N VAL A 103 5.43 1.48 20.96
CA VAL A 103 5.79 1.06 22.31
C VAL A 103 4.98 -0.18 22.60
N ASP A 104 5.70 -1.27 22.74
CA ASP A 104 5.15 -2.61 22.78
C ASP A 104 5.29 -3.15 24.21
N ALA A 105 4.18 -3.52 24.84
CA ALA A 105 4.17 -4.02 26.20
C ALA A 105 3.16 -5.17 26.37
N VAL A 106 3.52 -6.14 27.21
CA VAL A 106 2.64 -7.24 27.64
C VAL A 106 1.87 -6.76 28.87
N MET A 107 0.54 -6.86 28.85
CA MET A 107 -0.28 -6.41 30.00
C MET A 107 -0.31 -7.40 31.17
N ALA A 108 0.10 -8.65 30.95
CA ALA A 108 0.13 -9.67 32.00
C ALA A 108 1.31 -9.44 32.98
N ILE A 109 0.96 -9.17 34.24
CA ILE A 109 1.88 -8.82 35.34
C ILE A 109 2.95 -9.91 35.59
N GLU A 110 2.68 -11.16 35.19
CA GLU A 110 3.55 -12.31 35.45
C GLU A 110 4.47 -12.70 34.28
N GLN A 111 4.34 -12.08 33.10
CA GLN A 111 5.04 -12.50 31.87
C GLN A 111 6.04 -11.52 31.23
N PRO A 112 6.42 -10.35 31.79
CA PRO A 112 7.33 -9.44 31.09
C PRO A 112 8.72 -10.05 30.84
N VAL A 113 9.11 -11.09 31.59
CA VAL A 113 10.37 -11.83 31.41
C VAL A 113 10.32 -12.80 30.21
N ILE A 114 9.13 -13.20 29.76
CA ILE A 114 8.96 -14.25 28.74
C ILE A 114 9.14 -13.68 27.31
N TYR A 115 8.87 -12.39 27.10
CA TYR A 115 8.93 -11.77 25.78
C TYR A 115 9.80 -10.51 25.82
N PRO A 116 11.08 -10.60 25.38
CA PRO A 116 11.94 -9.42 25.33
C PRO A 116 11.40 -8.39 24.33
N THR A 117 11.67 -7.11 24.58
CA THR A 117 11.20 -5.99 23.74
C THR A 117 11.64 -6.14 22.29
N GLU A 118 12.83 -6.70 22.03
CA GLU A 118 13.34 -7.00 20.70
C GLU A 118 12.45 -8.00 19.95
N PHE A 119 11.91 -9.00 20.64
CA PHE A 119 10.97 -9.95 20.07
C PHE A 119 9.65 -9.26 19.74
N LEU A 120 9.11 -8.44 20.65
CA LEU A 120 7.86 -7.71 20.39
C LEU A 120 8.00 -6.74 19.20
N ASN A 121 9.11 -6.01 19.13
CA ASN A 121 9.42 -5.09 18.03
C ASN A 121 9.60 -5.81 16.68
N SER A 122 9.86 -7.13 16.68
CA SER A 122 9.98 -7.94 15.47
C SER A 122 8.63 -8.42 14.91
N LEU A 123 7.54 -8.27 15.67
CA LEU A 123 6.22 -8.74 15.25
C LEU A 123 5.68 -7.91 14.08
N ASN A 124 5.36 -8.61 12.99
CA ASN A 124 4.81 -8.02 11.76
C ASN A 124 3.65 -8.88 11.22
N SER A 125 2.64 -9.10 12.05
CA SER A 125 1.46 -9.88 11.69
C SER A 125 0.48 -9.07 10.82
N PRO A 126 -0.29 -9.72 9.93
CA PRO A 126 -1.33 -9.04 9.16
C PRO A 126 -2.33 -8.33 10.07
N GLY A 127 -2.64 -7.06 9.75
CA GLY A 127 -3.59 -6.26 10.53
C GLY A 127 -2.98 -5.50 11.71
N MET A 128 -1.71 -5.76 12.07
CA MET A 128 -0.96 -4.88 12.95
C MET A 128 -0.12 -3.88 12.14
N PRO A 129 0.03 -2.63 12.61
CA PRO A 129 0.99 -1.73 12.01
C PRO A 129 2.42 -2.31 12.15
N PRO A 130 3.44 -1.78 11.45
CA PRO A 130 4.85 -2.17 11.66
C PRO A 130 5.46 -1.40 12.85
N HIS A 131 6.37 -2.02 13.63
CA HIS A 131 6.98 -1.35 14.81
C HIS A 131 7.56 0.03 14.45
N MET A 132 8.20 0.14 13.29
CA MET A 132 8.65 1.40 12.73
C MET A 132 7.77 1.80 11.54
N LEU A 133 7.10 2.93 11.67
CA LEU A 133 6.32 3.54 10.60
C LEU A 133 7.03 4.81 10.12
N ASN A 134 7.57 4.76 8.91
CA ASN A 134 8.22 5.89 8.25
C ASN A 134 7.20 6.64 7.39
N LEU A 135 7.07 7.95 7.57
CA LEU A 135 6.16 8.82 6.82
C LEU A 135 6.88 10.07 6.34
N LYS A 136 6.29 10.77 5.38
CA LYS A 136 6.69 12.11 4.95
C LYS A 136 5.45 13.01 4.93
N VAL A 137 5.64 14.32 4.99
CA VAL A 137 4.52 15.25 4.84
C VAL A 137 3.85 14.99 3.49
N SER A 138 2.52 14.88 3.51
CA SER A 138 1.63 14.54 2.39
C SER A 138 1.66 13.08 1.92
N SER A 139 2.30 12.16 2.66
CA SER A 139 2.13 10.72 2.38
C SER A 139 0.69 10.28 2.66
N SER A 140 0.12 9.44 1.79
CA SER A 140 -1.16 8.79 2.03
C SER A 140 -1.01 7.69 3.08
N ILE A 141 -1.88 7.68 4.08
CA ILE A 141 -1.97 6.66 5.13
C ILE A 141 -3.36 6.05 5.13
N MET A 142 -3.49 4.80 5.58
CA MET A 142 -4.77 4.10 5.72
C MET A 142 -4.94 3.65 7.16
N LEU A 143 -6.14 3.83 7.70
CA LEU A 143 -6.49 3.35 9.02
C LEU A 143 -6.71 1.83 8.96
N LEU A 144 -6.01 1.07 9.82
CA LEU A 144 -6.11 -0.40 9.86
C LEU A 144 -7.18 -0.91 10.83
N VAL A 145 -7.49 -0.14 11.87
CA VAL A 145 -8.41 -0.54 12.95
C VAL A 145 -9.59 0.43 13.09
N ASN A 146 -10.74 -0.04 13.56
CA ASN A 146 -11.86 0.83 13.86
C ASN A 146 -11.57 1.67 15.11
N LEU A 147 -11.77 2.99 15.02
CA LEU A 147 -11.54 3.90 16.14
C LEU A 147 -12.85 4.49 16.66
N ASP A 148 -13.71 4.99 15.76
CA ASP A 148 -14.99 5.61 16.11
C ASP A 148 -16.01 5.40 14.98
N PRO A 149 -16.58 4.19 14.83
CA PRO A 149 -17.60 3.93 13.81
C PRO A 149 -18.87 4.77 14.03
N PRO A 150 -19.50 5.30 12.95
CA PRO A 150 -19.20 5.06 11.54
C PRO A 150 -18.23 6.10 10.93
N LYS A 151 -17.65 7.00 11.74
CA LYS A 151 -16.83 8.11 11.24
C LYS A 151 -15.37 7.72 10.96
N LEU A 152 -14.79 6.87 11.82
CA LEU A 152 -13.41 6.42 11.76
C LEU A 152 -13.35 4.89 11.81
N TYR A 153 -13.40 4.28 10.63
CA TYR A 153 -13.38 2.83 10.44
C TYR A 153 -12.21 2.38 9.56
N SER A 154 -11.89 1.09 9.63
CA SER A 154 -10.80 0.47 8.86
C SER A 154 -10.96 0.71 7.35
N GLY A 155 -9.87 1.07 6.67
CA GLY A 155 -9.83 1.36 5.24
C GLY A 155 -9.98 2.84 4.87
N ILE A 156 -10.34 3.72 5.81
CA ILE A 156 -10.33 5.18 5.55
C ILE A 156 -8.89 5.63 5.26
N ARG A 157 -8.73 6.47 4.22
CA ARG A 157 -7.46 7.06 3.82
C ARG A 157 -7.34 8.50 4.29
N PHE A 158 -6.17 8.86 4.80
CA PHE A 158 -5.81 10.22 5.20
C PHE A 158 -4.51 10.64 4.51
N CYS A 159 -4.26 11.94 4.48
CA CYS A 159 -2.98 12.50 4.04
C CYS A 159 -2.27 13.10 5.24
N GLN A 160 -1.01 12.74 5.44
CA GLN A 160 -0.19 13.30 6.51
C GLN A 160 -0.03 14.82 6.29
N GLN A 161 -0.44 15.64 7.26
CA GLN A 161 -0.23 17.09 7.21
C GLN A 161 0.89 17.53 8.15
N VAL A 162 1.27 18.81 8.05
CA VAL A 162 2.32 19.40 8.88
C VAL A 162 1.98 19.19 10.37
N TYR A 163 3.00 18.82 11.14
CA TYR A 163 2.90 18.51 12.56
C TYR A 163 2.27 19.66 13.36
N GLY A 164 1.27 19.34 14.18
CA GLY A 164 0.91 20.17 15.32
C GLY A 164 1.80 19.77 16.50
N GLN A 165 2.57 20.70 17.06
CA GLN A 165 3.33 20.43 18.28
C GLN A 165 2.38 20.10 19.44
N ARG A 166 2.20 18.80 19.71
CA ARG A 166 1.79 18.31 21.02
C ARG A 166 3.02 17.68 21.65
N ASN A 167 3.50 18.32 22.72
CA ASN A 167 4.57 17.85 23.60
C ASN A 167 4.24 16.47 24.16
N SER A 168 4.53 15.42 23.41
CA SER A 168 4.55 14.02 23.85
C SER A 168 5.35 13.27 22.79
N SER A 169 6.45 12.68 23.21
CA SER A 169 7.33 11.82 22.41
C SER A 169 6.52 10.91 21.48
N ASN A 170 6.88 10.87 20.18
CA ASN A 170 6.12 10.23 19.09
C ASN A 170 6.05 8.70 19.21
N TYR A 171 5.30 8.22 20.19
CA TYR A 171 5.08 6.81 20.47
C TYR A 171 3.62 6.43 20.19
N SER A 172 3.43 5.28 19.56
CA SER A 172 2.12 4.65 19.41
C SER A 172 2.12 3.35 20.22
N TYR A 173 1.19 3.20 21.17
CA TYR A 173 1.15 2.03 22.04
C TYR A 173 0.53 0.83 21.34
N ARG A 174 1.17 -0.33 21.44
CA ARG A 174 0.59 -1.63 21.11
C ARG A 174 0.37 -2.44 22.35
N GLN A 175 -0.77 -3.10 22.38
CA GLN A 175 -1.13 -4.06 23.41
C GLN A 175 -1.13 -5.44 22.76
N TYR A 176 -0.44 -6.38 23.40
CA TYR A 176 -0.40 -7.79 23.03
C TYR A 176 -1.09 -8.61 24.11
#